data_AF-A0A6F9ARK9-F1
#
_entry.id   AF-A0A6F9ARK9-F1
#
_cell.length_a   1.000
_cell.length_b   1.000
_cell.length_c   1.000
_cell.angle_alpha   90.00
_cell.angle_beta   90.00
_cell.angle_gamma   90.00
#
_symmetry.space_group_name_H-M   'P 1'
#
loop_
_entity.id
_entity.type
_entity.pdbx_description
1 polymer ?
#
loop_
_entity_poly.entity_id
_entity_poly.type
_entity_poly.pdbx_seq_one_letter_code
_entity_poly.pdbx_strand_id
1 'polypeptide(L)'
;MDVQACIDLIEKPMGIMSILEEECMFPKASDATFKTKLYDNHLGKSNKFQKPRLIKGKPEAHFALAHYAGTVDYNTSNWLVKNKDPLNETVVGMYQKSAMKLLAILFANYASADSGKELMERLEDEEEINAELTAKNRKLEDECSELKKDIDDLELTLAKVEKEKHAAENKVKNLIEEMAAMDEIIAKLTKEKKALQEAHQQTLDDLQSEEDKVNNLTKAKLEQQVDDQEKKVRMDLERAKRKLEGNLKLSQESVMDLENDKQQLEERLKKKDFEINNLICRIEDEQAIIIQLQKRLKELQARVEELEEELEAERTARAKVEKQRVDLARELEEISERLEAGGGHCGPD
;
A
#
# COMPACT_ATOMS: atom_id res chain seq x y z
N MET A 1 36.23 -35.82 -16.76
CA MET A 1 37.00 -34.94 -15.87
C MET A 1 36.38 -33.57 -15.97
N ASP A 2 35.82 -33.04 -14.90
CA ASP A 2 35.10 -31.76 -14.93
C ASP A 2 36.09 -30.61 -14.79
N VAL A 3 36.46 -30.04 -15.95
CA VAL A 3 37.33 -28.85 -16.10
C VAL A 3 36.51 -27.58 -15.87
N GLN A 4 35.19 -27.63 -16.12
CA GLN A 4 34.31 -26.47 -16.05
C GLN A 4 34.26 -25.88 -14.63
N ALA A 5 34.21 -26.74 -13.61
CA ALA A 5 34.27 -26.28 -12.22
C ALA A 5 35.56 -25.51 -11.86
N CYS A 6 36.68 -25.78 -12.54
CA CYS A 6 37.92 -25.04 -12.34
C CYS A 6 37.93 -23.70 -13.10
N ILE A 7 37.36 -23.68 -14.32
CA ILE A 7 37.19 -22.47 -15.12
C ILE A 7 36.24 -21.51 -14.40
N ASP A 8 35.08 -22.01 -13.95
CA ASP A 8 34.08 -21.24 -13.22
C ASP A 8 34.67 -20.62 -11.95
N LEU A 9 35.50 -21.35 -11.21
CA LEU A 9 36.19 -20.82 -10.03
C LEU A 9 37.13 -19.65 -10.36
N ILE A 10 37.71 -19.61 -11.56
CA ILE A 10 38.67 -18.58 -11.96
C ILE A 10 37.95 -17.36 -12.55
N GLU A 11 37.00 -17.58 -13.47
CA GLU A 11 36.49 -16.54 -14.38
C GLU A 11 35.08 -16.05 -14.08
N LYS A 12 34.23 -16.82 -13.36
CA LYS A 12 32.87 -16.36 -13.08
C LYS A 12 32.84 -15.23 -12.04
N PRO A 13 31.73 -14.48 -11.95
CA PRO A 13 31.52 -13.52 -10.87
C PRO A 13 31.80 -14.16 -9.50
N MET A 14 32.45 -13.42 -8.61
CA MET A 14 32.96 -13.90 -7.32
C MET A 14 34.01 -15.02 -7.42
N GLY A 15 34.56 -15.29 -8.61
CA GLY A 15 35.72 -16.16 -8.82
C GLY A 15 37.04 -15.45 -8.53
N ILE A 16 38.16 -16.16 -8.70
CA ILE A 16 39.49 -15.68 -8.31
C ILE A 16 39.88 -14.38 -9.02
N MET A 17 39.63 -14.26 -10.34
CA MET A 17 39.97 -13.05 -11.10
C MET A 17 39.07 -11.88 -10.72
N SER A 18 37.76 -12.12 -10.56
CA SER A 18 36.81 -11.10 -10.14
C SER A 18 37.16 -10.53 -8.75
N ILE A 19 37.50 -11.38 -7.77
CA ILE A 19 37.95 -10.94 -6.44
C ILE A 19 39.29 -10.17 -6.53
N LEU A 20 40.18 -10.56 -7.44
CA LEU A 20 41.46 -9.87 -7.64
C LEU A 20 41.26 -8.47 -8.22
N GLU A 21 40.40 -8.34 -9.23
CA GLU A 21 40.03 -7.08 -9.86
C GLU A 21 39.36 -6.12 -8.86
N GLU A 22 38.40 -6.63 -8.07
CA GLU A 22 37.73 -5.87 -7.02
C GLU A 22 38.72 -5.37 -5.96
N GLU A 23 39.62 -6.24 -5.47
CA GLU A 23 40.67 -5.86 -4.52
C GLU A 23 41.69 -4.87 -5.11
N CYS A 24 41.85 -4.81 -6.44
CA CYS A 24 42.70 -3.81 -7.07
C CYS A 24 42.10 -2.39 -6.99
N MET A 25 40.78 -2.27 -6.85
CA MET A 25 40.08 -0.97 -6.78
C MET A 25 40.19 -0.32 -5.40
N PHE A 26 40.31 -1.11 -4.33
CA PHE A 26 40.38 -0.60 -2.97
C PHE A 26 41.78 0.00 -2.64
N PRO A 27 41.87 1.29 -2.23
CA PRO A 27 43.16 1.95 -1.97
C PRO A 27 43.98 1.34 -0.84
N LYS A 28 43.32 0.68 0.13
CA LYS A 28 43.94 0.06 1.31
C LYS A 28 44.05 -1.46 1.22
N ALA A 29 43.61 -2.07 0.12
CA ALA A 29 43.75 -3.51 -0.06
C ALA A 29 45.23 -3.92 -0.17
N SER A 30 45.52 -5.13 0.28
CA SER A 30 46.85 -5.75 0.29
C SER A 30 46.74 -7.20 -0.16
N ASP A 31 47.86 -7.83 -0.55
CA ASP A 31 47.83 -9.24 -0.93
C ASP A 31 47.31 -10.14 0.21
N ALA A 32 47.40 -9.68 1.46
CA ALA A 32 46.83 -10.32 2.63
C ALA A 32 45.30 -10.24 2.66
N THR A 33 44.70 -9.08 2.35
CA THR A 33 43.23 -8.94 2.29
C THR A 33 42.65 -9.72 1.13
N PHE A 34 43.31 -9.70 -0.03
CA PHE A 34 42.95 -10.54 -1.17
C PHE A 34 42.97 -12.02 -0.83
N LYS A 35 44.05 -12.51 -0.19
CA LYS A 35 44.14 -13.89 0.29
C LYS A 35 42.98 -14.23 1.23
N THR A 36 42.66 -13.37 2.19
CA THR A 36 41.54 -13.60 3.12
C THR A 36 40.21 -13.73 2.37
N LYS A 37 39.90 -12.81 1.45
CA LYS A 37 38.67 -12.88 0.63
C LYS A 37 38.57 -14.16 -0.20
N LEU A 38 39.67 -14.64 -0.79
CA LEU A 38 39.67 -15.93 -1.51
C LEU A 38 39.29 -17.10 -0.61
N TYR A 39 39.80 -17.11 0.62
CA TYR A 39 39.51 -18.17 1.59
C TYR A 39 38.06 -18.13 2.04
N ASP A 40 37.53 -16.96 2.39
CA ASP A 40 36.15 -16.79 2.86
C ASP A 40 35.12 -17.16 1.77
N ASN A 41 35.45 -16.91 0.50
CA ASN A 41 34.56 -17.18 -0.62
C ASN A 41 34.65 -18.63 -1.15
N HIS A 42 35.81 -19.29 -1.05
CA HIS A 42 36.01 -20.56 -1.76
C HIS A 42 36.42 -21.74 -0.89
N LEU A 43 37.08 -21.53 0.26
CA LEU A 43 37.51 -22.66 1.09
C LEU A 43 36.30 -23.38 1.68
N GLY A 44 36.20 -24.69 1.43
CA GLY A 44 35.07 -25.51 1.89
C GLY A 44 33.77 -25.35 1.07
N LYS A 45 33.73 -24.39 0.15
CA LYS A 45 32.61 -24.14 -0.77
C LYS A 45 32.89 -24.66 -2.18
N SER A 46 34.13 -24.53 -2.65
CA SER A 46 34.58 -25.02 -3.96
C SER A 46 35.54 -26.20 -3.80
N ASN A 47 35.18 -27.35 -4.38
CA ASN A 47 36.01 -28.56 -4.37
C ASN A 47 37.35 -28.40 -5.09
N LYS A 48 37.48 -27.35 -5.93
CA LYS A 48 38.70 -27.06 -6.70
C LYS A 48 39.68 -26.16 -5.95
N PHE A 49 39.25 -25.49 -4.90
CA PHE A 49 40.07 -24.59 -4.08
C PHE A 49 40.56 -25.29 -2.80
N GLN A 50 41.87 -25.31 -2.57
CA GLN A 50 42.49 -26.07 -1.50
C GLN A 50 43.54 -25.25 -0.75
N LYS A 51 43.86 -25.67 0.48
CA LYS A 51 45.03 -25.18 1.20
C LYS A 51 46.31 -25.69 0.52
N PRO A 52 47.37 -24.86 0.45
CA PRO A 52 48.61 -25.24 -0.21
C PRO A 52 49.31 -26.37 0.56
N ARG A 53 50.04 -27.22 -0.17
CA ARG A 53 50.81 -28.30 0.46
C ARG A 53 52.11 -27.75 1.06
N LEU A 54 52.32 -27.96 2.36
CA LEU A 54 53.57 -27.60 3.03
C LEU A 54 54.67 -28.60 2.68
N ILE A 55 55.52 -28.23 1.72
CA ILE A 55 56.67 -29.04 1.29
C ILE A 55 57.95 -28.31 1.66
N LYS A 56 58.78 -28.94 2.49
CA LYS A 56 60.05 -28.38 2.97
C LYS A 56 60.97 -28.05 1.78
N GLY A 57 61.41 -26.79 1.69
CA GLY A 57 62.30 -26.31 0.63
C GLY A 57 61.62 -25.78 -0.64
N LYS A 58 60.29 -25.79 -0.72
CA LYS A 58 59.57 -25.09 -1.79
C LYS A 58 59.26 -23.63 -1.42
N PRO A 59 59.15 -22.73 -2.42
CA PRO A 59 58.66 -21.37 -2.21
C PRO A 59 57.29 -21.35 -1.52
N GLU A 60 57.04 -20.29 -0.76
CA GLU A 60 55.76 -20.07 -0.09
C GLU A 60 54.60 -20.05 -1.10
N ALA A 61 53.48 -20.64 -0.70
CA ALA A 61 52.23 -20.62 -1.46
C ALA A 61 51.07 -20.28 -0.52
N HIS A 62 50.06 -19.61 -1.06
CA HIS A 62 48.93 -19.09 -0.31
C HIS A 62 47.65 -19.89 -0.53
N PHE A 63 47.44 -20.47 -1.72
CA PHE A 63 46.34 -21.39 -2.01
C PHE A 63 46.75 -22.42 -3.05
N ALA A 64 45.93 -23.44 -3.29
CA ALA A 64 46.16 -24.42 -4.34
C ALA A 64 44.89 -24.69 -5.13
N LEU A 65 45.06 -24.99 -6.43
CA LEU A 65 43.95 -25.35 -7.32
C LEU A 65 44.15 -26.74 -7.89
N ALA A 66 43.07 -27.52 -7.90
CA ALA A 66 43.02 -28.85 -8.50
C ALA A 66 42.68 -28.77 -10.00
N HIS A 67 43.70 -28.48 -10.83
CA HIS A 67 43.56 -28.49 -12.28
C HIS A 67 43.48 -29.91 -12.84
N TYR A 68 43.11 -30.02 -14.12
CA TYR A 68 43.09 -31.30 -14.82
C TYR A 68 44.49 -31.97 -14.85
N ALA A 69 45.56 -31.18 -14.91
CA ALA A 69 46.95 -31.63 -14.92
C ALA A 69 47.53 -31.90 -13.52
N GLY A 70 46.73 -31.73 -12.47
CA GLY A 70 47.13 -31.91 -11.08
C GLY A 70 47.01 -30.64 -10.23
N THR A 71 47.32 -30.78 -8.94
CA THR A 71 47.26 -29.67 -7.98
C THR A 71 48.46 -28.73 -8.12
N VAL A 72 48.18 -27.44 -8.34
CA VAL A 72 49.18 -26.38 -8.44
C VAL A 72 49.05 -25.45 -7.24
N ASP A 73 50.17 -25.17 -6.57
CA ASP A 73 50.26 -24.27 -5.43
C ASP A 73 50.60 -22.84 -5.94
N TYR A 74 49.78 -21.85 -5.58
CA TYR A 74 49.85 -20.46 -6.05
C TYR A 74 50.30 -19.51 -4.94
N ASN A 75 51.18 -18.57 -5.28
CA ASN A 75 51.62 -17.48 -4.41
C ASN A 75 51.01 -16.16 -4.93
N THR A 76 50.22 -15.49 -4.09
CA THR A 76 49.54 -14.21 -4.39
C THR A 76 50.37 -12.95 -4.14
N SER A 77 51.63 -13.07 -3.72
CA SER A 77 52.49 -11.92 -3.47
C SER A 77 52.65 -11.06 -4.73
N ASN A 78 52.47 -9.76 -4.54
CA ASN A 78 52.47 -8.71 -5.56
C ASN A 78 51.40 -8.88 -6.64
N TRP A 79 50.36 -9.71 -6.46
CA TRP A 79 49.31 -9.84 -7.47
C TRP A 79 48.53 -8.55 -7.63
N LEU A 80 48.18 -7.87 -6.53
CA LEU A 80 47.47 -6.59 -6.62
C LEU A 80 48.31 -5.54 -7.35
N VAL A 81 49.61 -5.45 -7.05
CA VAL A 81 50.49 -4.49 -7.72
C VAL A 81 50.64 -4.82 -9.21
N LYS A 82 50.81 -6.10 -9.56
CA LYS A 82 50.93 -6.55 -10.95
C LYS A 82 49.65 -6.32 -11.76
N ASN A 83 48.48 -6.41 -11.12
CA ASN A 83 47.19 -6.34 -11.78
C ASN A 83 46.61 -4.92 -11.83
N LYS A 84 47.03 -4.00 -10.95
CA LYS A 84 46.61 -2.59 -10.96
C LYS A 84 47.05 -1.83 -12.22
N ASP A 85 48.08 -2.30 -12.92
CA ASP A 85 48.72 -1.69 -14.10
C ASP A 85 48.65 -0.14 -14.16
N PRO A 86 49.09 0.58 -13.10
CA PRO A 86 48.85 2.00 -13.02
C PRO A 86 49.77 2.74 -13.98
N LEU A 87 49.24 3.11 -15.15
CA LEU A 87 49.92 4.05 -16.03
C LEU A 87 49.76 5.48 -15.49
N ASN A 88 50.81 6.28 -15.65
CA ASN A 88 50.73 7.70 -15.30
C ASN A 88 49.85 8.42 -16.32
N GLU A 89 48.67 8.87 -15.89
CA GLU A 89 47.67 9.50 -16.74
C GLU A 89 48.18 10.77 -17.44
N THR A 90 49.08 11.53 -16.81
CA THR A 90 49.72 12.69 -17.46
C THR A 90 50.57 12.24 -18.65
N VAL A 91 51.31 11.15 -18.50
CA VAL A 91 52.15 10.58 -19.58
C VAL A 91 51.28 9.99 -20.69
N VAL A 92 50.18 9.30 -20.34
CA VAL A 92 49.20 8.81 -21.33
C VAL A 92 48.61 9.97 -22.13
N GLY A 93 48.20 11.06 -21.47
CA GLY A 93 47.71 12.27 -22.14
C GLY A 93 48.74 12.91 -23.07
N MET A 94 50.03 12.87 -22.72
CA MET A 94 51.12 13.29 -23.63
C MET A 94 51.25 12.36 -24.84
N TYR A 95 51.09 11.05 -24.66
CA TYR A 95 51.14 10.08 -25.76
C TYR A 95 49.97 10.21 -26.73
N GLN A 96 48.76 10.44 -26.23
CA GLN A 96 47.57 10.72 -27.05
C GLN A 96 47.75 11.96 -27.94
N LYS A 97 48.53 12.94 -27.48
CA LYS A 97 48.84 14.19 -28.21
C LYS A 97 50.20 14.16 -28.91
N SER A 98 50.85 13.00 -28.99
CA SER A 98 52.19 12.88 -29.55
C SER A 98 52.22 13.24 -31.04
N ALA A 99 53.29 13.90 -31.48
CA ALA A 99 53.58 14.12 -32.89
C ALA A 99 53.84 12.80 -33.65
N MET A 100 54.19 11.72 -32.95
CA MET A 100 54.30 10.37 -33.52
C MET A 100 52.91 9.76 -33.67
N LYS A 101 52.36 9.79 -34.89
CA LYS A 101 51.00 9.29 -35.18
C LYS A 101 50.71 7.88 -34.66
N LEU A 102 51.66 6.95 -34.78
CA LEU A 102 51.48 5.59 -34.28
C LEU A 102 51.28 5.56 -32.75
N LEU A 103 52.05 6.36 -32.01
CA LEU A 103 51.96 6.44 -30.55
C LEU A 103 50.62 7.06 -30.11
N ALA A 104 50.18 8.12 -30.79
CA ALA A 104 48.87 8.72 -30.54
C ALA A 104 47.72 7.74 -30.82
N ILE A 105 47.79 6.97 -31.91
CA ILE A 105 46.77 5.95 -32.26
C ILE A 105 46.71 4.85 -31.22
N LEU A 106 47.86 4.35 -30.74
CA LEU A 106 47.91 3.26 -29.75
C LEU A 106 47.25 3.64 -28.42
N PHE A 107 47.31 4.91 -28.03
CA PHE A 107 46.74 5.41 -26.77
C PHE A 107 45.38 6.12 -26.92
N ALA A 108 44.84 6.22 -28.14
CA ALA A 108 43.61 6.98 -28.42
C ALA A 108 42.38 6.48 -27.63
N ASN A 109 42.31 5.17 -27.35
CA ASN A 109 41.20 4.53 -26.64
C ASN A 109 41.58 4.06 -25.23
N TYR A 110 42.75 4.45 -24.72
CA TYR A 110 43.12 4.12 -23.35
C TYR A 110 42.21 4.92 -22.40
N ALA A 111 41.35 4.20 -21.66
CA ALA A 111 40.51 4.76 -20.60
C ALA A 111 41.25 4.61 -19.26
N SER A 112 41.33 5.70 -18.50
CA SER A 112 42.07 5.75 -17.24
C SER A 112 41.44 4.85 -16.17
N ALA A 113 42.26 4.39 -15.21
CA ALA A 113 41.77 3.68 -14.03
C ALA A 113 40.83 4.55 -13.17
N ASP A 114 40.92 5.88 -13.30
CA ASP A 114 40.06 6.86 -12.61
C ASP A 114 38.64 6.87 -13.20
N SER A 115 38.50 6.74 -14.52
CA SER A 115 37.18 6.53 -15.16
C SER A 115 36.53 5.21 -14.72
N GLY A 116 37.34 4.18 -14.41
CA GLY A 116 36.85 2.93 -13.84
C GLY A 116 36.29 3.09 -12.41
N LYS A 117 36.90 3.96 -11.60
CA LYS A 117 36.40 4.27 -10.25
C LYS A 117 35.10 5.06 -10.27
N GLU A 118 35.01 6.10 -11.10
CA GLU A 118 33.76 6.87 -11.24
C GLU A 118 32.60 6.00 -11.76
N LEU A 119 32.88 5.07 -12.67
CA LEU A 119 31.88 4.12 -13.16
C LEU A 119 31.49 3.09 -12.09
N MET A 120 32.40 2.71 -11.20
CA MET A 120 32.14 1.75 -10.13
C MET A 120 31.36 2.37 -8.98
N GLU A 121 31.70 3.59 -8.55
CA GLU A 121 30.92 4.35 -7.55
C GLU A 121 29.48 4.56 -8.05
N ARG A 122 29.33 4.93 -9.32
CA ARG A 122 27.99 5.01 -9.95
C ARG A 122 27.29 3.66 -10.04
N LEU A 123 28.02 2.56 -10.22
CA LEU A 123 27.43 1.22 -10.27
C LEU A 123 26.95 0.80 -8.87
N GLU A 124 27.73 1.08 -7.82
CA GLU A 124 27.34 0.83 -6.43
C GLU A 124 26.09 1.63 -6.04
N ASP A 125 26.03 2.93 -6.37
CA ASP A 125 24.85 3.78 -6.15
C ASP A 125 23.62 3.23 -6.90
N GLU A 126 23.77 2.82 -8.16
CA GLU A 126 22.69 2.24 -8.94
C GLU A 126 22.26 0.85 -8.42
N GLU A 127 23.18 0.04 -7.90
CA GLU A 127 22.87 -1.24 -7.25
C GLU A 127 22.08 -1.04 -5.95
N GLU A 128 22.42 -0.03 -5.15
CA GLU A 128 21.67 0.34 -3.94
C GLU A 128 20.26 0.82 -4.29
N ILE A 129 20.13 1.73 -5.26
CA ILE A 129 18.83 2.22 -5.75
C ILE A 129 17.98 1.07 -6.30
N ASN A 130 18.59 0.12 -7.04
CA ASN A 130 17.87 -1.01 -7.60
C ASN A 130 17.40 -2.00 -6.50
N ALA A 131 18.20 -2.20 -5.45
CA ALA A 131 17.79 -2.98 -4.29
C ALA A 131 16.60 -2.33 -3.56
N GLU A 132 16.63 -1.01 -3.36
CA GLU A 132 15.52 -0.25 -2.77
C GLU A 132 14.25 -0.32 -3.63
N LEU A 133 14.38 -0.10 -4.94
CA LEU A 133 13.27 -0.20 -5.89
C LEU A 133 12.66 -1.61 -5.91
N THR A 134 13.49 -2.65 -5.85
CA THR A 134 13.02 -4.04 -5.79
C THR A 134 12.24 -4.31 -4.50
N ALA A 135 12.72 -3.81 -3.35
CA ALA A 135 12.02 -3.93 -2.08
C ALA A 135 10.67 -3.19 -2.10
N LYS A 136 10.66 -1.98 -2.66
CA LYS A 136 9.44 -1.17 -2.82
C LYS A 136 8.45 -1.82 -3.77
N ASN A 137 8.91 -2.42 -4.86
CA ASN A 137 8.06 -3.13 -5.81
C ASN A 137 7.38 -4.34 -5.16
N ARG A 138 8.13 -5.15 -4.39
CA ARG A 138 7.53 -6.26 -3.63
C ARG A 138 6.46 -5.79 -2.66
N LYS A 139 6.71 -4.70 -1.94
CA LYS A 139 5.73 -4.14 -0.99
C LYS A 139 4.46 -3.67 -1.72
N LEU A 140 4.60 -3.01 -2.85
CA LEU A 140 3.46 -2.58 -3.67
C LEU A 140 2.69 -3.77 -4.27
N GLU A 141 3.39 -4.84 -4.66
CA GLU A 141 2.76 -6.09 -5.12
C GLU A 141 1.93 -6.75 -4.01
N ASP A 142 2.44 -6.78 -2.77
CA ASP A 142 1.70 -7.29 -1.61
C ASP A 142 0.45 -6.44 -1.31
N GLU A 143 0.58 -5.11 -1.28
CA GLU A 143 -0.54 -4.17 -1.08
C GLU A 143 -1.60 -4.31 -2.19
N CYS A 144 -1.17 -4.46 -3.46
CA CYS A 144 -2.10 -4.72 -4.57
C CYS A 144 -2.82 -6.05 -4.43
N SER A 145 -2.15 -7.10 -3.93
CA SER A 145 -2.79 -8.40 -3.69
C SER A 145 -3.83 -8.31 -2.57
N GLU A 146 -3.55 -7.58 -1.50
CA GLU A 146 -4.50 -7.36 -0.40
C GLU A 146 -5.73 -6.57 -0.85
N LEU A 147 -5.53 -5.44 -1.55
CA LEU A 147 -6.62 -4.63 -2.09
C LEU A 147 -7.52 -5.42 -3.03
N LYS A 148 -6.93 -6.32 -3.83
CA LYS A 148 -7.70 -7.19 -4.72
C LYS A 148 -8.62 -8.14 -3.95
N LYS A 149 -8.13 -8.70 -2.84
CA LYS A 149 -8.94 -9.55 -1.96
C LYS A 149 -10.07 -8.77 -1.30
N ASP A 150 -9.79 -7.55 -0.83
CA ASP A 150 -10.81 -6.68 -0.23
C ASP A 150 -11.91 -6.31 -1.25
N ILE A 151 -11.54 -6.08 -2.51
CA ILE A 151 -12.51 -5.86 -3.59
C ILE A 151 -13.41 -7.09 -3.77
N ASP A 152 -12.83 -8.29 -3.86
CA ASP A 152 -13.60 -9.54 -4.01
C ASP A 152 -14.57 -9.75 -2.83
N ASP A 153 -14.14 -9.48 -1.59
CA ASP A 153 -14.96 -9.59 -0.38
C ASP A 153 -16.10 -8.54 -0.35
N LEU A 154 -15.84 -7.33 -0.82
CA LEU A 154 -16.84 -6.27 -0.95
C LEU A 154 -17.87 -6.59 -2.04
N GLU A 155 -17.45 -7.15 -3.18
CA GLU A 155 -18.35 -7.58 -4.24
C GLU A 155 -19.31 -8.69 -3.77
N LEU A 156 -18.80 -9.66 -3.02
CA LEU A 156 -19.62 -10.70 -2.39
C LEU A 156 -20.65 -10.11 -1.41
N THR A 157 -20.22 -9.13 -0.60
CA THR A 157 -21.10 -8.45 0.34
C THR A 157 -22.18 -7.64 -0.38
N LEU A 158 -21.82 -6.93 -1.45
CA LEU A 158 -22.75 -6.16 -2.27
C LEU A 158 -23.81 -7.07 -2.89
N ALA A 159 -23.40 -8.18 -3.51
CA ALA A 159 -24.33 -9.15 -4.10
C ALA A 159 -25.31 -9.72 -3.07
N LYS A 160 -24.86 -9.96 -1.84
CA LYS A 160 -25.72 -10.40 -0.73
C LYS A 160 -26.74 -9.32 -0.35
N VAL A 161 -26.29 -8.08 -0.17
CA VAL A 161 -27.16 -6.94 0.18
C VAL A 161 -28.18 -6.66 -0.93
N GLU A 162 -27.80 -6.76 -2.19
CA GLU A 162 -28.72 -6.62 -3.33
C GLU A 162 -29.81 -7.68 -3.32
N LYS A 163 -29.46 -8.93 -3.01
CA LYS A 163 -30.44 -10.01 -2.89
C LYS A 163 -31.41 -9.77 -1.72
N GLU A 164 -30.90 -9.33 -0.57
CA GLU A 164 -31.73 -8.99 0.59
C GLU A 164 -32.66 -7.80 0.30
N LYS A 165 -32.14 -6.76 -0.37
CA LYS A 165 -32.92 -5.62 -0.85
C LYS A 165 -34.06 -6.08 -1.75
N HIS A 166 -33.78 -6.93 -2.73
CA HIS A 166 -34.81 -7.39 -3.66
C HIS A 166 -35.89 -8.23 -2.96
N ALA A 167 -35.51 -9.03 -1.97
CA ALA A 167 -36.46 -9.74 -1.13
C ALA A 167 -37.35 -8.78 -0.32
N ALA A 168 -36.77 -7.72 0.25
CA ALA A 168 -37.50 -6.69 0.98
C ALA A 168 -38.46 -5.88 0.07
N GLU A 169 -38.02 -5.49 -1.13
CA GLU A 169 -38.84 -4.80 -2.12
C GLU A 169 -40.07 -5.62 -2.51
N ASN A 170 -39.90 -6.92 -2.74
CA ASN A 170 -41.03 -7.81 -3.02
C ASN A 170 -42.00 -7.92 -1.84
N LYS A 171 -41.49 -7.97 -0.60
CA LYS A 171 -42.34 -7.99 0.60
C LYS A 171 -43.14 -6.68 0.74
N VAL A 172 -42.49 -5.54 0.50
CA VAL A 172 -43.16 -4.23 0.49
C VAL A 172 -44.24 -4.16 -0.58
N LYS A 173 -43.96 -4.65 -1.79
CA LYS A 173 -44.95 -4.67 -2.89
C LYS A 173 -46.19 -5.48 -2.51
N ASN A 174 -46.00 -6.67 -1.94
CA ASN A 174 -47.11 -7.51 -1.48
C ASN A 174 -47.94 -6.81 -0.40
N LEU A 175 -47.29 -6.19 0.58
CA LEU A 175 -47.98 -5.43 1.64
C LEU A 175 -48.78 -4.24 1.08
N ILE A 176 -48.26 -3.55 0.06
CA ILE A 176 -48.98 -2.46 -0.61
C ILE A 176 -50.24 -2.99 -1.31
N GLU A 177 -50.15 -4.14 -1.99
CA GLU A 177 -51.30 -4.77 -2.65
C GLU A 177 -52.35 -5.23 -1.62
N GLU A 178 -51.94 -5.81 -0.50
CA GLU A 178 -52.83 -6.18 0.60
C GLU A 178 -53.50 -4.97 1.25
N MET A 179 -52.76 -3.89 1.48
CA MET A 179 -53.33 -2.63 2.00
C MET A 179 -54.40 -2.07 1.07
N ALA A 180 -54.14 -2.03 -0.25
CA ALA A 180 -55.11 -1.57 -1.23
C ALA A 180 -56.39 -2.43 -1.24
N ALA A 181 -56.25 -3.76 -1.10
CA ALA A 181 -57.39 -4.66 -0.99
C ALA A 181 -58.18 -4.42 0.30
N MET A 182 -57.51 -4.16 1.43
CA MET A 182 -58.18 -3.79 2.68
C MET A 182 -58.92 -2.46 2.56
N ASP A 183 -58.35 -1.46 1.90
CA ASP A 183 -59.00 -0.15 1.68
C ASP A 183 -60.28 -0.30 0.85
N GLU A 184 -60.31 -1.17 -0.17
CA GLU A 184 -61.54 -1.49 -0.91
C GLU A 184 -62.62 -2.13 -0.02
N ILE A 185 -62.22 -3.04 0.87
CA ILE A 185 -63.14 -3.68 1.82
C ILE A 185 -63.69 -2.64 2.79
N ILE A 186 -62.84 -1.76 3.33
CA ILE A 186 -63.24 -0.67 4.22
C ILE A 186 -64.22 0.26 3.49
N ALA A 187 -63.96 0.61 2.24
CA ALA A 187 -64.86 1.44 1.44
C ALA A 187 -66.24 0.79 1.26
N LYS A 188 -66.29 -0.51 0.93
CA LYS A 188 -67.54 -1.28 0.83
C LYS A 188 -68.30 -1.31 2.14
N LEU A 189 -67.64 -1.67 3.24
CA LEU A 189 -68.25 -1.72 4.57
C LEU A 189 -68.75 -0.34 5.03
N THR A 190 -68.03 0.73 4.68
CA THR A 190 -68.43 2.11 4.99
C THR A 190 -69.71 2.49 4.24
N LYS A 191 -69.82 2.11 2.96
CA LYS A 191 -71.03 2.33 2.16
C LYS A 191 -72.22 1.53 2.69
N GLU A 192 -72.01 0.27 3.04
CA GLU A 192 -73.02 -0.59 3.68
C GLU A 192 -73.50 -0.02 5.01
N LYS A 193 -72.56 0.45 5.85
CA LYS A 193 -72.87 1.11 7.13
C LYS A 193 -73.75 2.33 6.91
N LYS A 194 -73.43 3.18 5.94
CA LYS A 194 -74.23 4.37 5.63
C LYS A 194 -75.64 4.00 5.15
N ALA A 195 -75.76 3.03 4.25
CA ALA A 195 -77.05 2.54 3.78
C ALA A 195 -77.91 1.97 4.93
N LEU A 196 -77.29 1.23 5.85
CA LEU A 196 -77.95 0.74 7.06
C LEU A 196 -78.39 1.88 7.99
N GLN A 197 -77.58 2.93 8.16
CA GLN A 197 -77.95 4.11 8.95
C GLN A 197 -79.13 4.86 8.32
N GLU A 198 -79.14 5.02 6.99
CA GLU A 198 -80.26 5.64 6.26
C GLU A 198 -81.53 4.80 6.38
N ALA A 199 -81.44 3.47 6.22
CA ALA A 199 -82.58 2.57 6.43
C ALA A 199 -83.09 2.60 7.88
N HIS A 200 -82.19 2.69 8.85
CA HIS A 200 -82.55 2.83 10.26
C HIS A 200 -83.26 4.15 10.54
N GLN A 201 -82.76 5.26 9.99
CA GLN A 201 -83.41 6.57 10.12
C GLN A 201 -84.79 6.58 9.47
N GLN A 202 -84.93 6.01 8.27
CA GLN A 202 -86.23 5.85 7.63
C GLN A 202 -87.20 5.05 8.50
N THR A 203 -86.73 3.96 9.13
CA THR A 203 -87.56 3.16 10.05
C THR A 203 -87.97 3.95 11.28
N LEU A 204 -87.11 4.83 11.82
CA LEU A 204 -87.45 5.72 12.94
C LEU A 204 -88.48 6.78 12.52
N ASP A 205 -88.34 7.36 11.32
CA ASP A 205 -89.28 8.35 10.80
C ASP A 205 -90.65 7.70 10.50
N ASP A 206 -90.66 6.49 9.93
CA ASP A 206 -91.86 5.68 9.74
C ASP A 206 -92.52 5.34 11.08
N LEU A 207 -91.72 4.94 12.08
CA LEU A 207 -92.20 4.69 13.44
C LEU A 207 -92.78 5.94 14.07
N GLN A 208 -92.15 7.11 13.92
CA GLN A 208 -92.67 8.39 14.40
C GLN A 208 -93.99 8.75 13.70
N SER A 209 -94.12 8.49 12.39
CA SER A 209 -95.37 8.68 11.66
C SER A 209 -96.48 7.78 12.19
N GLU A 210 -96.16 6.51 12.46
CA GLU A 210 -97.09 5.57 13.09
C GLU A 210 -97.39 5.97 14.54
N GLU A 211 -96.43 6.48 15.32
CA GLU A 211 -96.66 7.04 16.65
C GLU A 211 -97.56 8.27 16.62
N ASP A 212 -97.44 9.14 15.62
CA ASP A 212 -98.31 10.31 15.44
C ASP A 212 -99.74 9.91 14.98
N LYS A 213 -99.85 8.85 14.18
CA LYS A 213 -101.15 8.21 13.86
C LYS A 213 -101.75 7.55 15.09
N VAL A 214 -100.95 6.85 15.88
CA VAL A 214 -101.34 6.26 17.15
C VAL A 214 -101.73 7.36 18.13
N ASN A 215 -101.01 8.48 18.27
CA ASN A 215 -101.39 9.60 19.13
C ASN A 215 -102.71 10.26 18.70
N ASN A 216 -102.99 10.34 17.38
CA ASN A 216 -104.30 10.74 16.87
C ASN A 216 -105.41 9.71 17.19
N LEU A 217 -105.08 8.41 17.19
CA LEU A 217 -106.00 7.33 17.58
C LEU A 217 -106.11 7.17 19.12
N THR A 218 -105.11 7.65 19.88
CA THR A 218 -104.97 7.53 21.34
C THR A 218 -105.44 8.80 22.05
N LYS A 219 -106.41 9.50 21.44
CA LYS A 219 -107.55 10.07 22.18
C LYS A 219 -108.64 9.00 22.43
N ALA A 220 -108.33 7.73 22.21
CA ALA A 220 -109.08 6.58 22.68
C ALA A 220 -108.13 5.52 23.28
N LYS A 221 -108.03 5.56 24.62
CA LYS A 221 -107.71 4.48 25.57
C LYS A 221 -106.34 3.76 25.55
N LEU A 222 -105.64 4.01 26.67
CA LEU A 222 -104.98 3.10 27.63
C LEU A 222 -103.84 2.17 27.20
N GLU A 223 -102.69 2.43 27.85
CA GLU A 223 -101.71 1.52 28.45
C GLU A 223 -101.99 0.01 28.36
N GLN A 224 -101.02 -0.75 27.82
CA GLN A 224 -100.16 -1.67 28.59
C GLN A 224 -99.54 -2.75 27.68
N GLN A 225 -98.21 -2.73 27.50
CA GLN A 225 -97.34 -3.93 27.36
C GLN A 225 -95.86 -3.52 27.21
N VAL A 226 -95.16 -3.47 28.35
CA VAL A 226 -93.70 -3.48 28.44
C VAL A 226 -93.32 -4.95 28.69
N ASP A 227 -92.91 -5.67 27.65
CA ASP A 227 -92.11 -6.91 27.80
C ASP A 227 -91.46 -7.42 26.48
N ASP A 228 -91.84 -6.90 25.29
CA ASP A 228 -91.29 -7.38 24.00
C ASP A 228 -90.18 -6.50 23.37
N GLN A 229 -90.03 -5.23 23.79
CA GLN A 229 -88.92 -4.38 23.30
C GLN A 229 -87.57 -4.69 23.97
N GLU A 230 -87.57 -5.24 25.19
CA GLU A 230 -86.35 -5.49 25.97
C GLU A 230 -85.50 -6.63 25.39
N LYS A 231 -86.13 -7.66 24.80
CA LYS A 231 -85.39 -8.78 24.15
C LYS A 231 -84.70 -8.37 22.86
N LYS A 232 -85.30 -7.47 22.07
CA LYS A 232 -84.74 -6.99 20.79
C LYS A 232 -83.52 -6.10 21.01
N VAL A 233 -83.64 -5.12 21.90
CA VAL A 233 -82.52 -4.24 22.29
C VAL A 233 -81.39 -5.03 22.93
N ARG A 234 -81.71 -6.05 23.73
CA ARG A 234 -80.70 -6.94 24.34
C ARG A 234 -79.96 -7.80 23.30
N MET A 235 -80.66 -8.31 22.28
CA MET A 235 -80.02 -9.06 21.19
C MET A 235 -79.11 -8.17 20.33
N ASP A 236 -79.54 -6.94 20.03
CA ASP A 236 -78.75 -5.98 19.25
C ASP A 236 -77.52 -5.49 20.03
N LEU A 237 -77.66 -5.30 21.34
CA LEU A 237 -76.55 -5.00 22.25
C LEU A 237 -75.54 -6.16 22.31
N GLU A 238 -76.01 -7.40 22.40
CA GLU A 238 -75.14 -8.59 22.41
C GLU A 238 -74.37 -8.76 21.09
N ARG A 239 -75.01 -8.39 19.95
CA ARG A 239 -74.39 -8.43 18.61
C ARG A 239 -73.34 -7.34 18.44
N ALA A 240 -73.64 -6.12 18.90
CA ALA A 240 -72.70 -5.01 18.91
C ALA A 240 -71.50 -5.31 19.83
N LYS A 241 -71.75 -5.91 21.00
CA LYS A 241 -70.72 -6.35 21.94
C LYS A 241 -69.77 -7.37 21.30
N ARG A 242 -70.28 -8.41 20.63
CA ARG A 242 -69.43 -9.39 19.93
C ARG A 242 -68.59 -8.77 18.81
N LYS A 243 -69.15 -7.81 18.05
CA LYS A 243 -68.39 -7.07 17.02
C LYS A 243 -67.27 -6.23 17.64
N LEU A 244 -67.55 -5.53 18.74
CA LEU A 244 -66.56 -4.73 19.45
C LEU A 244 -65.46 -5.58 20.08
N GLU A 245 -65.81 -6.75 20.65
CA GLU A 245 -64.83 -7.72 21.18
C GLU A 245 -63.92 -8.28 20.08
N GLY A 246 -64.47 -8.57 18.89
CA GLY A 246 -63.66 -9.01 17.74
C GLY A 246 -62.70 -7.93 17.24
N ASN A 247 -63.18 -6.69 17.10
CA ASN A 247 -62.34 -5.55 16.70
C ASN A 247 -61.25 -5.25 17.75
N LEU A 248 -61.60 -5.34 19.03
CA LEU A 248 -60.65 -5.17 20.13
C LEU A 248 -59.53 -6.22 20.04
N LYS A 249 -59.88 -7.48 19.75
CA LYS A 249 -58.90 -8.57 19.63
C LYS A 249 -57.95 -8.38 18.44
N LEU A 250 -58.47 -8.01 17.27
CA LEU A 250 -57.63 -7.71 16.10
C LEU A 250 -56.71 -6.52 16.34
N SER A 251 -57.21 -5.49 17.03
CA SER A 251 -56.39 -4.34 17.40
C SER A 251 -55.31 -4.70 18.42
N GLN A 252 -55.59 -5.61 19.36
CA GLN A 252 -54.59 -6.11 20.31
C GLN A 252 -53.51 -6.95 19.62
N GLU A 253 -53.87 -7.80 18.65
CA GLU A 253 -52.91 -8.55 17.83
C GLU A 253 -52.01 -7.59 17.02
N SER A 254 -52.58 -6.56 16.39
CA SER A 254 -51.79 -5.56 15.66
C SER A 254 -50.84 -4.76 16.55
N VAL A 255 -51.26 -4.43 17.79
CA VAL A 255 -50.40 -3.75 18.76
C VAL A 255 -49.23 -4.65 19.17
N MET A 256 -49.48 -5.94 19.41
CA MET A 256 -48.42 -6.91 19.73
C MET A 256 -47.39 -7.03 18.59
N ASP A 257 -47.84 -7.10 17.34
CA ASP A 257 -46.93 -7.17 16.19
C ASP A 257 -46.07 -5.90 16.08
N LEU A 258 -46.68 -4.72 16.26
CA LEU A 258 -45.97 -3.44 16.25
C LEU A 258 -44.97 -3.30 17.43
N GLU A 259 -45.30 -3.81 18.61
CA GLU A 259 -44.38 -3.84 19.75
C GLU A 259 -43.16 -4.74 19.48
N ASN A 260 -43.38 -5.86 18.79
CA ASN A 260 -42.32 -6.79 18.44
C ASN A 260 -41.39 -6.22 17.36
N ASP A 261 -41.97 -5.60 16.33
CA ASP A 261 -41.21 -4.88 15.29
C ASP A 261 -40.41 -3.72 15.88
N LYS A 262 -41.00 -2.97 16.82
CA LYS A 262 -40.30 -1.92 17.56
C LYS A 262 -39.08 -2.48 18.32
N GLN A 263 -39.23 -3.59 19.04
CA GLN A 263 -38.10 -4.21 19.75
C GLN A 263 -36.98 -4.63 18.79
N GLN A 264 -37.32 -5.23 17.65
CA GLN A 264 -36.33 -5.62 16.65
C GLN A 264 -35.60 -4.40 16.06
N LEU A 265 -36.31 -3.31 15.79
CA LEU A 265 -35.72 -2.07 15.30
C LEU A 265 -34.79 -1.43 16.34
N GLU A 266 -35.18 -1.42 17.62
CA GLU A 266 -34.34 -0.92 18.72
C GLU A 266 -33.05 -1.73 18.89
N GLU A 267 -33.10 -3.07 18.77
CA GLU A 267 -31.89 -3.90 18.80
C GLU A 267 -30.98 -3.64 17.59
N ARG A 268 -31.58 -3.46 16.40
CA ARG A 268 -30.82 -3.16 15.17
C ARG A 268 -30.15 -1.80 15.27
N LEU A 269 -30.83 -0.81 15.86
CA LEU A 269 -30.29 0.51 16.14
C LEU A 269 -29.08 0.41 17.08
N LYS A 270 -29.21 -0.31 18.20
CA LYS A 270 -28.08 -0.53 19.15
C LYS A 270 -26.87 -1.17 18.50
N LYS A 271 -27.06 -2.15 17.61
CA LYS A 271 -25.96 -2.75 16.85
C LYS A 271 -25.28 -1.74 15.94
N LYS A 272 -26.06 -0.89 15.26
CA LYS A 272 -25.53 0.18 14.41
C LYS A 272 -24.80 1.24 15.22
N ASP A 273 -25.29 1.60 16.41
CA ASP A 273 -24.60 2.52 17.31
C ASP A 273 -23.24 1.97 17.75
N PHE A 274 -23.15 0.66 18.04
CA PHE A 274 -21.88 0.03 18.39
C PHE A 274 -20.89 0.03 17.20
N GLU A 275 -21.38 -0.25 16.00
CA GLU A 275 -20.58 -0.23 14.77
C GLU A 275 -20.05 1.19 14.46
N ILE A 276 -20.91 2.21 14.61
CA ILE A 276 -20.52 3.62 14.44
C ILE A 276 -19.44 4.00 15.45
N ASN A 277 -19.59 3.64 16.73
CA ASN A 277 -18.59 3.96 17.75
C ASN A 277 -17.23 3.29 17.46
N ASN A 278 -17.23 2.05 16.94
CA ASN A 278 -16.00 1.37 16.56
C ASN A 278 -15.31 2.07 15.37
N LEU A 279 -16.09 2.48 14.36
CA LEU A 279 -15.57 3.25 13.24
C LEU A 279 -15.00 4.60 13.69
N ILE A 280 -15.62 5.28 14.66
CA ILE A 280 -15.12 6.53 15.24
C ILE A 280 -13.75 6.31 15.88
N CYS A 281 -13.58 5.28 16.73
CA CYS A 281 -12.27 4.99 17.34
C CYS A 281 -11.20 4.70 16.27
N ARG A 282 -11.52 3.95 15.21
CA ARG A 282 -10.57 3.71 14.11
C ARG A 282 -10.16 4.99 13.40
N ILE A 283 -11.10 5.90 13.16
CA ILE A 283 -10.81 7.20 12.56
C ILE A 283 -9.88 8.02 13.47
N GLU A 284 -10.09 8.00 14.79
CA GLU A 284 -9.23 8.69 15.76
C GLU A 284 -7.80 8.13 15.74
N ASP A 285 -7.64 6.80 15.69
CA ASP A 285 -6.33 6.15 15.59
C ASP A 285 -5.60 6.51 14.27
N GLU A 286 -6.31 6.47 13.14
CA GLU A 286 -5.76 6.85 11.84
C GLU A 286 -5.36 8.34 11.81
N GLN A 287 -6.16 9.24 12.41
CA GLN A 287 -5.82 10.65 12.54
C GLN A 287 -4.56 10.87 13.38
N ALA A 288 -4.35 10.10 14.45
CA ALA A 288 -3.13 10.16 15.25
C ALA A 288 -1.89 9.80 14.43
N ILE A 289 -1.99 8.75 13.59
CA ILE A 289 -0.91 8.35 12.67
C ILE A 289 -0.63 9.45 11.64
N ILE A 290 -1.67 10.05 11.05
CA ILE A 290 -1.53 11.16 10.10
C ILE A 290 -0.76 12.33 10.73
N ILE A 291 -1.10 12.72 11.96
CA ILE A 291 -0.40 13.80 12.67
C ILE A 291 1.07 13.45 12.89
N GLN A 292 1.38 12.21 13.27
CA GLN A 292 2.75 11.76 13.47
C GLN A 292 3.57 11.80 12.17
N LEU A 293 2.98 11.34 11.07
CA LEU A 293 3.60 11.37 9.74
C LEU A 293 3.83 12.81 9.25
N GLN A 294 2.85 13.71 9.45
CA GLN A 294 3.00 15.12 9.12
C GLN A 294 4.15 15.79 9.89
N LYS A 295 4.34 15.43 11.17
CA LYS A 295 5.48 15.93 11.95
C LYS A 295 6.82 15.44 11.38
N ARG A 296 6.91 14.15 11.05
CA ARG A 296 8.12 13.56 10.47
C ARG A 296 8.44 14.12 9.08
N LEU A 297 7.41 14.42 8.30
CA LEU A 297 7.56 15.06 7.00
C LEU A 297 8.18 16.46 7.14
N LYS A 298 7.74 17.27 8.12
CA LYS A 298 8.36 18.58 8.41
C LYS A 298 9.81 18.46 8.87
N GLU A 299 10.13 17.48 9.72
CA GLU A 299 11.51 17.24 10.17
C GLU A 299 12.43 16.88 9.00
N LEU A 300 11.95 16.04 8.08
CA LEU A 300 12.71 15.69 6.87
C LEU A 300 12.86 16.88 5.92
N GLN A 301 11.81 17.69 5.74
CA GLN A 301 11.89 18.91 4.93
C GLN A 301 12.95 19.88 5.47
N ALA A 302 12.97 20.13 6.78
CA ALA A 302 13.97 20.99 7.39
C ALA A 302 15.41 20.45 7.21
N ARG A 303 15.60 19.12 7.27
CA ARG A 303 16.90 18.51 7.05
C ARG A 303 17.35 18.58 5.58
N VAL A 304 16.41 18.50 4.64
CA VAL A 304 16.72 18.72 3.23
C VAL A 304 17.17 20.17 3.00
N GLU A 305 16.47 21.16 3.56
CA GLU A 305 16.87 22.57 3.48
C GLU A 305 18.29 22.79 4.05
N GLU A 306 18.61 22.19 5.21
CA GLU A 306 19.95 22.28 5.82
C GLU A 306 21.04 21.69 4.91
N LEU A 307 20.79 20.51 4.32
CA LEU A 307 21.73 19.87 3.39
C LEU A 307 21.90 20.66 2.08
N GLU A 308 20.84 21.31 1.60
CA GLU A 308 20.91 22.19 0.43
C GLU A 308 21.77 23.43 0.71
N GLU A 309 21.64 24.03 1.90
CA GLU A 309 22.50 25.14 2.34
C GLU A 309 23.97 24.72 2.48
N GLU A 310 24.23 23.55 3.09
CA GLU A 310 25.59 22.99 3.20
C GLU A 310 26.21 22.73 1.82
N LEU A 311 25.45 22.17 0.88
CA LEU A 311 25.91 21.90 -0.48
C LEU A 311 26.28 23.19 -1.22
N GLU A 312 25.49 24.25 -1.06
CA GLU A 312 25.76 25.54 -1.71
C GLU A 312 26.97 26.26 -1.07
N ALA A 313 27.13 26.15 0.25
CA ALA A 313 28.32 26.61 0.95
C ALA A 313 29.59 25.87 0.47
N GLU A 314 29.52 24.55 0.28
CA GLU A 314 30.63 23.76 -0.22
C GLU A 314 30.98 24.11 -1.69
N ARG A 315 29.96 24.31 -2.54
CA ARG A 315 30.16 24.75 -3.93
C ARG A 315 30.88 26.10 -4.00
N THR A 316 30.47 27.06 -3.18
CA THR A 316 31.10 28.39 -3.12
C THR A 316 32.52 28.33 -2.56
N ALA A 317 32.76 27.52 -1.53
CA ALA A 317 34.10 27.27 -1.00
C ALA A 317 35.03 26.64 -2.06
N ARG A 318 34.56 25.60 -2.76
CA ARG A 318 35.29 24.93 -3.83
C ARG A 318 35.64 25.88 -4.97
N ALA A 319 34.71 26.73 -5.40
CA ALA A 319 34.97 27.73 -6.43
C ALA A 319 36.07 28.72 -6.01
N LYS A 320 36.10 29.12 -4.73
CA LYS A 320 37.14 30.00 -4.19
C LYS A 320 38.52 29.32 -4.15
N VAL A 321 38.58 28.06 -3.72
CA VAL A 321 39.82 27.26 -3.72
C VAL A 321 40.34 27.06 -5.14
N GLU A 322 39.46 26.75 -6.10
CA GLU A 322 39.85 26.58 -7.50
C GLU A 322 40.44 27.88 -8.08
N LYS A 323 39.83 29.03 -7.76
CA LYS A 323 40.39 30.34 -8.16
C LYS A 323 41.77 30.57 -7.57
N GLN A 324 41.96 30.33 -6.27
CA GLN A 324 43.27 30.46 -5.62
C GLN A 324 44.32 29.52 -6.24
N ARG A 325 43.92 28.30 -6.62
CA ARG A 325 44.80 27.34 -7.29
C ARG A 325 45.27 27.86 -8.65
N VAL A 326 44.37 28.44 -9.44
CA VAL A 326 44.70 29.05 -10.74
C VAL A 326 45.63 30.25 -10.56
N ASP A 327 45.36 31.12 -9.58
CA ASP A 327 46.20 32.29 -9.29
C ASP A 327 47.64 31.85 -8.91
N LEU A 328 47.78 30.87 -8.02
CA LEU A 328 49.08 30.30 -7.62
C LEU A 328 49.81 29.60 -8.77
N ALA A 329 49.09 28.87 -9.62
CA ALA A 329 49.68 28.23 -10.79
C ALA A 329 50.28 29.28 -11.75
N ARG A 330 49.58 30.40 -11.95
CA ARG A 330 50.08 31.52 -12.75
C ARG A 330 51.31 32.18 -12.12
N GLU A 331 51.33 32.41 -10.81
CA GLU A 331 52.50 32.93 -10.10
C GLU A 331 53.72 32.00 -10.23
N LEU A 332 53.51 30.68 -10.15
CA LEU A 332 54.58 29.69 -10.36
C LEU A 332 55.12 29.71 -11.79
N GLU A 333 54.25 29.88 -12.78
CA GLU A 333 54.65 30.02 -14.19
C GLU A 333 55.46 31.30 -14.41
N GLU A 334 55.02 32.44 -13.88
CA GLU A 334 55.78 33.71 -13.92
C GLU A 334 57.16 33.59 -13.23
N ILE A 335 57.25 32.88 -12.10
CA ILE A 335 58.52 32.63 -11.40
C ILE A 335 59.42 31.70 -12.23
N SER A 336 58.85 30.67 -12.87
CA SER A 336 59.59 29.73 -13.71
C SER A 336 60.17 30.43 -14.95
N GLU A 337 59.39 31.28 -15.62
CA GLU A 337 59.86 32.10 -16.74
C GLU A 337 61.01 33.03 -16.33
N ARG A 338 60.93 33.66 -15.15
CA ARG A 338 62.02 34.50 -14.61
C ARG A 338 63.28 33.70 -14.31
N LEU A 339 63.14 32.48 -13.79
CA LEU A 339 64.26 31.57 -13.53
C LEU A 339 64.94 31.14 -14.83
N GLU A 340 64.18 30.82 -15.88
CA GLU A 340 64.74 30.50 -17.20
C GLU A 340 65.45 31.70 -17.83
N ALA A 341 64.86 32.89 -17.72
CA ALA A 341 65.47 34.14 -18.21
C ALA A 341 66.76 34.49 -17.44
N GLY A 342 66.84 34.20 -16.14
CA GLY A 342 68.05 34.39 -15.32
C GLY A 342 69.12 33.32 -15.53
N GLY A 343 68.73 32.08 -15.80
CA GLY A 343 69.64 30.95 -16.06
C GLY A 343 70.34 31.02 -17.42
N GLY A 344 69.78 31.75 -18.38
CA GLY A 344 70.37 31.97 -19.70
C GLY A 344 71.62 32.87 -19.74
N HIS A 345 72.03 33.47 -18.63
CA HIS A 345 73.19 34.39 -18.59
C HIS A 345 74.50 33.78 -18.08
N CYS A 346 74.55 32.45 -17.85
CA CYS A 346 75.78 31.75 -17.46
C CYS A 346 76.14 30.67 -18.49
N GLY A 347 76.50 31.11 -19.70
CA GLY A 347 77.26 30.33 -20.68
C GLY A 347 78.71 30.83 -20.74
N PRO A 348 79.70 29.95 -20.96
CA PRO A 348 81.09 30.16 -20.56
C PRO A 348 81.86 31.05 -21.53
N ASP A 349 82.67 31.96 -20.97
CA ASP A 349 84.02 32.33 -21.42
C ASP A 349 84.83 32.87 -20.24
#